data_AF-A0A2G7M045-F1
#
_entry.id   AF-A0A2G7M045-F1
#
_cell.length_a   1.000
_cell.length_b   1.000
_cell.length_c   1.000
_cell.angle_alpha   90.00
_cell.angle_beta   90.00
_cell.angle_gamma   90.00
#
_symmetry.space_group_name_H-M   'P 1'
#
loop_
_entity.id
_entity.type
_entity.pdbx_description
1 polymer ?
#
loop_
_entity_poly.entity_id
_entity_poly.type
_entity_poly.pdbx_seq_one_letter_code
_entity_poly.pdbx_strand_id
1 'polypeptide(L)'
;MNRENIELVTKYLEFEKMFPPFIRDMETGLCTTEVASGWEWCFDPAQAIVLEKIDGTNVKIIVDGVKLEIYARNQKHKGYVKTELNDPQYKYINEAVVNRVSKRSKKFKDGEYYGEAIGVNIQGNKYGLDRNMWYTFEPHKDGVSVYKDFPQTDDYDMWKEWILSLKSLLNPDVEAEGVVFLNRSNGKMAKLRKDMFSTNYKHR
;
A
#
# COMPACT_ATOMS: atom_id res chain seq x y z
N MET A 1 34.67 -2.11 -5.76
CA MET A 1 33.38 -1.61 -6.31
C MET A 1 32.33 -2.61 -5.82
N ASN A 2 31.84 -2.42 -4.59
CA ASN A 2 31.19 -3.48 -3.80
C ASN A 2 29.71 -3.66 -4.14
N ARG A 3 29.34 -4.90 -4.45
CA ARG A 3 27.99 -5.40 -4.72
C ARG A 3 27.30 -5.86 -3.42
N GLU A 4 27.17 -4.99 -2.43
CA GLU A 4 26.64 -5.40 -1.10
C GLU A 4 25.32 -4.73 -0.69
N ASN A 5 24.67 -3.95 -1.55
CA ASN A 5 23.41 -3.27 -1.20
C ASN A 5 22.14 -3.87 -1.83
N ILE A 6 22.10 -5.18 -2.10
CA ILE A 6 20.90 -5.83 -2.70
C ILE A 6 20.22 -6.83 -1.75
N GLU A 7 20.80 -7.16 -0.60
CA GLU A 7 20.27 -8.24 0.29
C GLU A 7 19.39 -7.78 1.46
N LEU A 8 19.04 -6.50 1.58
CA LEU A 8 18.24 -6.02 2.71
C LEU A 8 16.70 -6.13 2.55
N VAL A 9 16.19 -6.74 1.47
CA VAL A 9 14.73 -6.76 1.20
C VAL A 9 14.06 -8.10 1.49
N THR A 10 14.79 -9.13 1.92
CA THR A 10 14.28 -10.53 1.86
C THR A 10 14.04 -11.21 3.21
N LYS A 11 13.45 -10.54 4.22
CA LYS A 11 13.10 -11.29 5.44
C LYS A 11 11.78 -11.02 6.16
N TYR A 12 10.98 -10.03 5.83
CA TYR A 12 9.70 -9.87 6.53
C TYR A 12 8.64 -9.39 5.56
N LEU A 13 7.48 -10.05 5.56
CA LEU A 13 6.17 -9.41 5.49
C LEU A 13 5.07 -10.49 5.65
N GLU A 14 4.99 -11.15 6.83
CA GLU A 14 3.62 -11.21 7.37
C GLU A 14 3.16 -9.75 7.37
N PHE A 15 2.15 -9.40 6.57
CA PHE A 15 1.82 -7.99 6.37
C PHE A 15 1.27 -7.45 7.69
N GLU A 16 2.19 -6.95 8.51
CA GLU A 16 1.95 -6.48 9.85
C GLU A 16 0.91 -5.37 9.77
N LYS A 17 0.05 -5.34 10.78
CA LYS A 17 -0.95 -4.29 10.85
C LYS A 17 -0.22 -2.95 10.88
N MET A 18 -0.33 -2.15 9.81
CA MET A 18 0.20 -0.80 9.80
C MET A 18 -0.55 0.07 10.82
N PHE A 19 0.22 0.81 11.62
CA PHE A 19 -0.28 1.76 12.61
C PHE A 19 -0.12 3.21 12.10
N PRO A 20 -0.95 4.14 12.58
CA PRO A 20 -0.75 5.56 12.32
C PRO A 20 0.46 6.10 13.11
N PRO A 21 1.19 7.09 12.56
CA PRO A 21 2.27 7.77 13.26
C PRO A 21 1.78 8.69 14.38
N PHE A 22 0.52 9.15 14.33
CA PHE A 22 -0.14 9.83 15.46
C PHE A 22 -0.85 8.79 16.34
N ILE A 23 -0.91 9.05 17.66
CA ILE A 23 -1.69 8.24 18.60
C ILE A 23 -3.15 8.24 18.15
N ARG A 24 -3.80 7.07 18.24
CA ARG A 24 -5.19 6.89 17.85
C ARG A 24 -6.06 6.75 19.09
N ASP A 25 -7.05 7.62 19.23
CA ASP A 25 -8.14 7.42 20.16
C ASP A 25 -8.99 6.25 19.66
N MET A 26 -9.12 5.24 20.52
CA MET A 26 -9.80 3.99 20.18
C MET A 26 -11.33 4.09 20.31
N GLU A 27 -11.84 5.07 21.06
CA GLU A 27 -13.29 5.31 21.18
C GLU A 27 -13.81 6.02 19.95
N THR A 28 -13.14 7.08 19.51
CA THR A 28 -13.53 7.86 18.32
C THR A 28 -12.97 7.30 17.01
N GLY A 29 -11.86 6.57 17.09
CA GLY A 29 -11.11 6.11 15.91
C GLY A 29 -10.28 7.19 15.23
N LEU A 30 -10.22 8.40 15.80
CA LEU A 30 -9.48 9.54 15.27
C LEU A 30 -8.04 9.58 15.81
N CYS A 31 -7.13 10.17 15.05
CA CYS A 31 -5.79 10.50 15.51
C CYS A 31 -5.82 11.72 16.43
N THR A 32 -5.05 11.67 17.51
CA THR A 32 -4.77 12.81 18.39
C THR A 32 -3.60 13.63 17.83
N THR A 33 -3.32 14.77 18.45
CA THR A 33 -2.20 15.65 18.09
C THR A 33 -0.83 15.09 18.48
N GLU A 34 -0.78 13.99 19.23
CA GLU A 34 0.46 13.42 19.74
C GLU A 34 1.05 12.39 18.78
N VAL A 35 2.36 12.48 18.52
CA VAL A 35 3.10 11.47 17.76
C VAL A 35 3.33 10.23 18.61
N ALA A 36 3.06 9.05 18.05
CA ALA A 36 3.36 7.78 18.67
C ALA A 36 4.88 7.56 18.71
N SER A 37 5.41 7.22 19.89
CA SER A 37 6.84 7.01 20.08
C SER A 37 7.42 5.96 19.11
N GLY A 38 8.52 6.30 18.45
CA GLY A 38 9.18 5.44 17.45
C GLY A 38 8.57 5.51 16.03
N TRP A 39 7.74 6.53 15.78
CA TRP A 39 7.13 6.83 14.47
C TRP A 39 7.51 8.20 13.92
N GLU A 40 8.38 8.95 14.60
CA GLU A 40 8.85 10.29 14.24
C GLU A 40 9.49 10.30 12.84
N TRP A 41 10.11 9.18 12.44
CA TRP A 41 10.69 8.99 11.10
C TRP A 41 9.69 9.18 9.96
N CYS A 42 8.38 9.08 10.19
CA CYS A 42 7.36 9.30 9.17
C CYS A 42 7.36 10.75 8.67
N PHE A 43 7.82 11.69 9.50
CA PHE A 43 7.81 13.13 9.22
C PHE A 43 9.16 13.64 8.70
N ASP A 44 10.18 12.79 8.67
CA ASP A 44 11.49 13.11 8.15
C ASP A 44 11.62 12.65 6.67
N PRO A 45 11.72 13.56 5.69
CA PRO A 45 11.84 13.20 4.27
C PRO A 45 13.12 12.42 3.95
N ALA A 46 14.16 12.50 4.78
CA ALA A 46 15.37 11.71 4.64
C ALA A 46 15.18 10.24 5.04
N GLN A 47 14.16 9.94 5.85
CA GLN A 47 13.86 8.59 6.34
C GLN A 47 12.61 7.98 5.69
N ALA A 48 11.61 8.79 5.33
CA ALA A 48 10.35 8.32 4.78
C ALA A 48 10.26 8.45 3.24
N ILE A 49 9.52 7.54 2.65
CA ILE A 49 8.89 7.68 1.33
C ILE A 49 7.38 7.68 1.58
N VAL A 50 6.68 8.69 1.08
CA VAL A 50 5.23 8.81 1.23
C VAL A 50 4.55 8.29 -0.03
N LEU A 51 3.87 7.16 0.09
CA LEU A 51 3.20 6.44 -0.98
C LEU A 51 1.70 6.70 -0.93
N GLU A 52 1.02 6.67 -2.08
CA GLU A 52 -0.43 6.62 -2.09
C GLU A 52 -0.95 5.33 -1.43
N LYS A 53 -1.87 5.46 -0.49
CA LYS A 53 -2.63 4.31 -0.03
C LYS A 53 -3.69 3.96 -1.09
N ILE A 54 -3.39 2.95 -1.90
CA ILE A 54 -4.33 2.40 -2.88
C ILE A 54 -5.45 1.66 -2.16
N ASP A 55 -6.68 1.91 -2.62
CA ASP A 55 -7.91 1.29 -2.15
C ASP A 55 -8.23 0.07 -3.04
N GLY A 56 -7.88 -1.12 -2.55
CA GLY A 56 -8.01 -2.34 -3.32
C GLY A 56 -8.11 -3.58 -2.45
N THR A 57 -7.62 -4.68 -2.99
CA THR A 57 -7.42 -5.91 -2.24
C THR A 57 -5.94 -6.25 -2.21
N ASN A 58 -5.42 -6.38 -0.99
CA ASN A 58 -4.05 -6.78 -0.77
C ASN A 58 -3.77 -8.22 -1.24
N VAL A 59 -2.68 -8.38 -1.99
CA VAL A 59 -2.27 -9.62 -2.64
C VAL A 59 -0.78 -9.83 -2.42
N LYS A 60 -0.41 -11.05 -2.05
CA LYS A 60 0.97 -11.54 -2.00
C LYS A 60 1.22 -12.45 -3.20
N ILE A 61 2.40 -12.34 -3.79
CA ILE A 61 2.90 -13.35 -4.74
C ILE A 61 4.23 -13.91 -4.25
N ILE A 62 4.49 -15.16 -4.58
CA ILE A 62 5.79 -15.81 -4.38
C ILE A 62 6.29 -16.26 -5.75
N VAL A 63 7.53 -15.88 -6.06
CA VAL A 63 8.22 -16.25 -7.29
C VAL A 63 9.36 -17.20 -6.92
N ASP A 64 9.37 -18.37 -7.53
CA ASP A 64 10.38 -19.42 -7.35
C ASP A 64 10.73 -20.02 -8.72
N GLY A 65 11.79 -19.49 -9.34
CA GLY A 65 12.18 -19.76 -10.72
C GLY A 65 11.10 -19.34 -11.71
N VAL A 66 10.38 -20.32 -12.26
CA VAL A 66 9.26 -20.12 -13.20
C VAL A 66 7.90 -20.22 -12.53
N LYS A 67 7.86 -20.64 -11.26
CA LYS A 67 6.63 -20.83 -10.51
C LYS A 67 6.18 -19.49 -9.93
N LEU A 68 4.91 -19.18 -10.12
CA LEU A 68 4.23 -18.02 -9.54
C LEU A 68 3.09 -18.54 -8.67
N GLU A 69 3.16 -18.29 -7.37
CA GLU A 69 2.06 -18.55 -6.44
C GLU A 69 1.40 -17.23 -6.06
N ILE A 70 0.08 -17.21 -6.04
CA ILE A 70 -0.73 -16.04 -5.74
C ILE A 70 -1.50 -16.30 -4.45
N TYR A 71 -1.56 -15.28 -3.60
CA TYR A 71 -2.20 -15.34 -2.30
C TYR A 71 -3.07 -14.10 -2.10
N ALA A 72 -4.36 -14.30 -1.87
CA ALA A 72 -5.30 -13.24 -1.56
C ALA A 72 -5.41 -13.04 -0.04
N ARG A 73 -5.56 -11.78 0.40
CA ARG A 73 -5.86 -11.48 1.80
C ARG A 73 -7.27 -11.94 2.16
N ASN A 74 -7.38 -12.86 3.11
CA ASN A 74 -8.65 -13.25 3.71
C ASN A 74 -9.03 -12.23 4.79
N GLN A 75 -10.12 -11.49 4.59
CA GLN A 75 -10.56 -10.46 5.53
C GLN A 75 -11.06 -11.02 6.88
N LYS A 76 -11.60 -12.24 6.90
CA LYS A 76 -12.14 -12.88 8.12
C LYS A 76 -11.04 -13.30 9.08
N HIS A 77 -10.00 -13.95 8.56
CA HIS A 77 -8.90 -14.48 9.37
C HIS A 77 -7.66 -13.59 9.38
N LYS A 78 -7.69 -12.48 8.62
CA LYS A 78 -6.57 -11.54 8.46
C LYS A 78 -5.26 -12.22 8.03
N GLY A 79 -5.36 -13.38 7.39
CA GLY A 79 -4.23 -14.14 6.83
C GLY A 79 -4.27 -14.14 5.30
N TYR A 80 -3.30 -14.81 4.69
CA TYR A 80 -3.25 -15.02 3.25
C TYR A 80 -3.70 -16.44 2.90
N VAL A 81 -4.51 -16.56 1.87
CA VAL A 81 -4.95 -17.86 1.33
C VAL A 81 -4.41 -17.99 -0.07
N LYS A 82 -3.74 -19.11 -0.34
CA LYS A 82 -3.25 -19.44 -1.69
C LYS A 82 -4.45 -19.55 -2.63
N THR A 83 -4.39 -18.88 -3.76
CA THR A 83 -5.43 -18.90 -4.77
C THR A 83 -5.09 -19.91 -5.85
N GLU A 84 -6.11 -20.57 -6.40
CA GLU A 84 -5.98 -21.37 -7.61
C GLU A 84 -6.47 -20.57 -8.82
N LEU A 85 -5.81 -20.71 -9.98
CA LEU A 85 -6.13 -19.91 -11.17
C LEU A 85 -7.57 -20.11 -11.67
N ASN A 86 -8.12 -21.31 -11.46
CA ASN A 86 -9.48 -21.68 -11.86
C ASN A 86 -10.53 -21.44 -10.77
N ASP A 87 -10.15 -20.88 -9.60
CA ASP A 87 -11.10 -20.56 -8.54
C ASP A 87 -11.92 -19.32 -8.89
N PRO A 88 -13.26 -19.44 -9.09
CA PRO A 88 -14.12 -18.31 -9.41
C PRO A 88 -14.10 -17.20 -8.35
N GLN A 89 -13.81 -17.52 -7.09
CA GLN A 89 -13.73 -16.57 -5.99
C GLN A 89 -12.57 -15.59 -6.17
N TYR A 90 -11.45 -16.05 -6.70
CA TYR A 90 -10.22 -15.26 -6.83
C TYR A 90 -9.90 -14.87 -8.28
N LYS A 91 -10.79 -15.18 -9.24
CA LYS A 91 -10.54 -14.95 -10.67
C LYS A 91 -10.06 -13.53 -11.01
N TYR A 92 -10.63 -12.50 -10.38
CA TYR A 92 -10.26 -11.10 -10.66
C TYR A 92 -8.93 -10.70 -10.03
N ILE A 93 -8.59 -11.28 -8.87
CA ILE A 93 -7.28 -11.12 -8.23
C ILE A 93 -6.20 -11.80 -9.07
N ASN A 94 -6.45 -13.04 -9.50
CA ASN A 94 -5.57 -13.78 -10.40
C ASN A 94 -5.36 -13.01 -11.71
N GLU A 95 -6.45 -12.51 -12.31
CA GLU A 95 -6.39 -11.68 -13.52
C GLU A 95 -5.53 -10.42 -13.30
N ALA A 96 -5.71 -9.70 -12.19
CA ALA A 96 -4.93 -8.51 -11.85
C ALA A 96 -3.42 -8.80 -11.82
N VAL A 97 -3.03 -9.90 -11.17
CA VAL A 97 -1.62 -10.34 -11.09
C VAL A 97 -1.11 -10.77 -12.45
N VAL A 98 -1.86 -11.57 -13.21
CA VAL A 98 -1.44 -12.06 -14.54
C VAL A 98 -1.29 -10.90 -15.53
N ASN A 99 -2.25 -9.97 -15.56
CA ASN A 99 -2.18 -8.74 -16.39
C ASN A 99 -0.94 -7.91 -16.05
N ARG A 100 -0.53 -7.92 -14.78
CA ARG A 100 0.66 -7.22 -14.34
C ARG A 100 1.94 -7.94 -14.74
N VAL A 101 2.08 -9.21 -14.38
CA VAL A 101 3.29 -10.02 -14.61
C VAL A 101 3.59 -10.13 -16.10
N SER A 102 2.55 -10.33 -16.93
CA SER A 102 2.70 -10.44 -18.40
C SER A 102 3.19 -9.16 -19.08
N LYS A 103 2.91 -7.98 -18.50
CA LYS A 103 3.29 -6.68 -19.07
C LYS A 103 4.65 -6.17 -18.64
N ARG A 104 5.28 -6.79 -17.62
CA ARG A 104 6.60 -6.35 -17.16
C ARG A 104 7.66 -6.70 -18.18
N SER A 105 8.47 -5.70 -18.54
CA SER A 105 9.66 -5.90 -19.37
C SER A 105 10.75 -6.71 -18.67
N LYS A 106 10.78 -6.67 -17.32
CA LYS A 106 11.68 -7.46 -16.48
C LYS A 106 10.88 -8.42 -15.61
N LYS A 107 11.22 -9.70 -15.70
CA LYS A 107 10.68 -10.73 -14.81
C LYS A 107 11.01 -10.39 -13.35
N PHE A 108 10.11 -10.77 -12.46
CA PHE A 108 10.40 -10.77 -11.03
C PHE A 108 11.57 -11.73 -10.77
N LYS A 109 12.42 -11.38 -9.81
CA LYS A 109 13.40 -12.32 -9.25
C LYS A 109 12.68 -13.23 -8.26
N ASP A 110 13.33 -14.32 -7.89
CA ASP A 110 12.82 -15.17 -6.82
C ASP A 110 12.65 -14.35 -5.53
N GLY A 111 11.57 -14.60 -4.82
CA GLY A 111 11.22 -13.86 -3.60
C GLY A 111 9.72 -13.67 -3.40
N GLU A 112 9.40 -12.97 -2.32
CA GLU A 112 8.03 -12.59 -1.98
C GLU A 112 7.78 -11.12 -2.34
N TYR A 113 6.60 -10.85 -2.90
CA TYR A 113 6.20 -9.50 -3.27
C TYR A 113 4.77 -9.22 -2.80
N TYR A 114 4.55 -8.00 -2.35
CA TYR A 114 3.28 -7.52 -1.82
C TYR A 114 2.78 -6.36 -2.66
N GLY A 115 1.47 -6.29 -2.84
CA GLY A 115 0.85 -5.22 -3.60
C GLY A 115 -0.66 -5.21 -3.49
N GLU A 116 -1.26 -4.26 -4.18
CA GLU A 116 -2.69 -4.03 -4.19
C GLU A 116 -3.28 -4.39 -5.56
N ALA A 117 -4.28 -5.26 -5.58
CA ALA A 117 -5.09 -5.52 -6.75
C ALA A 117 -6.26 -4.54 -6.79
N ILE A 118 -6.45 -3.88 -7.94
CA ILE A 118 -7.53 -2.94 -8.22
C ILE A 118 -8.05 -3.13 -9.64
N GLY A 119 -9.24 -2.63 -9.93
CA GLY A 119 -9.73 -2.49 -11.30
C GLY A 119 -11.23 -2.72 -11.43
N VAL A 120 -11.66 -2.99 -12.67
CA VAL A 120 -13.07 -3.06 -13.10
C VAL A 120 -13.95 -3.87 -12.14
N ASN A 121 -13.42 -4.96 -11.60
CA ASN A 121 -14.17 -5.92 -10.78
C ASN A 121 -13.72 -5.95 -9.32
N ILE A 122 -12.91 -4.99 -8.87
CA ILE A 122 -12.31 -4.96 -7.53
C ILE A 122 -12.60 -3.62 -6.87
N GLN A 123 -13.21 -3.64 -5.68
CA GLN A 123 -13.50 -2.46 -4.86
C GLN A 123 -14.18 -1.31 -5.63
N GLY A 124 -15.22 -1.65 -6.41
CA GLY A 124 -16.03 -0.67 -7.13
C GLY A 124 -15.31 0.08 -8.27
N ASN A 125 -14.10 -0.33 -8.65
CA ASN A 125 -13.29 0.34 -9.67
C ASN A 125 -13.11 1.84 -9.41
N LYS A 126 -12.80 2.21 -8.16
CA LYS A 126 -12.62 3.61 -7.72
C LYS A 126 -11.77 4.46 -8.68
N TYR A 127 -10.74 3.86 -9.27
CA TYR A 127 -9.78 4.55 -10.13
C TYR A 127 -10.17 4.58 -11.61
N GLY A 128 -11.30 3.99 -12.00
CA GLY A 128 -11.79 4.00 -13.39
C GLY A 128 -10.90 3.23 -14.37
N LEU A 129 -10.28 2.14 -13.92
CA LEU A 129 -9.42 1.33 -14.78
C LEU A 129 -10.23 0.55 -15.82
N ASP A 130 -9.62 0.27 -16.97
CA ASP A 130 -10.16 -0.54 -18.06
C ASP A 130 -9.96 -2.05 -17.86
N ARG A 131 -9.11 -2.43 -16.90
CA ARG A 131 -8.79 -3.81 -16.57
C ARG A 131 -8.39 -3.96 -15.11
N ASN A 132 -8.37 -5.21 -14.64
CA ASN A 132 -7.81 -5.55 -13.34
C ASN A 132 -6.27 -5.48 -13.38
N MET A 133 -5.65 -4.80 -12.43
CA MET A 133 -4.21 -4.57 -12.33
C MET A 133 -3.73 -4.76 -10.91
N TRP A 134 -2.53 -5.34 -10.77
CA TRP A 134 -1.82 -5.44 -9.50
C TRP A 134 -0.66 -4.45 -9.44
N TYR A 135 -0.58 -3.67 -8.37
CA TYR A 135 0.45 -2.67 -8.13
C TYR A 135 1.29 -3.09 -6.92
N THR A 136 2.59 -3.29 -7.16
CA THR A 136 3.56 -3.61 -6.11
C THR A 136 3.77 -2.42 -5.17
N PHE A 137 3.95 -2.67 -3.87
CA PHE A 137 4.27 -1.62 -2.89
C PHE A 137 5.65 -1.01 -3.04
N GLU A 138 6.51 -1.60 -3.88
CA GLU A 138 7.80 -1.02 -4.22
C GLU A 138 7.65 0.35 -4.91
N PRO A 139 8.34 1.39 -4.43
CA PRO A 139 8.33 2.71 -5.06
C PRO A 139 9.18 2.70 -6.33
N HIS A 140 8.62 2.17 -7.41
CA HIS A 140 9.24 2.12 -8.73
C HIS A 140 8.24 2.55 -9.81
N LYS A 141 8.71 2.79 -11.05
CA LYS A 141 7.88 3.30 -12.18
C LYS A 141 6.54 2.57 -12.36
N ASP A 142 6.51 1.27 -12.07
CA ASP A 142 5.31 0.48 -12.26
C ASP A 142 4.47 0.35 -10.96
N GLY A 143 4.97 0.80 -9.81
CA GLY A 143 4.48 0.46 -8.47
C GLY A 143 3.51 1.49 -7.92
N VAL A 144 3.42 1.58 -6.61
CA VAL A 144 2.64 2.65 -5.96
C VAL A 144 3.29 4.01 -6.19
N SER A 145 2.46 4.98 -6.54
CA SER A 145 2.86 6.37 -6.77
C SER A 145 3.34 7.05 -5.48
N VAL A 146 4.34 7.93 -5.61
CA VAL A 146 4.97 8.66 -4.50
C VAL A 146 4.45 10.10 -4.47
N TYR A 147 4.01 10.58 -3.31
CA TYR A 147 3.76 11.99 -3.09
C TYR A 147 5.10 12.71 -2.83
N LYS A 148 5.40 13.73 -3.63
CA LYS A 148 6.62 14.53 -3.49
C LYS A 148 6.44 15.72 -2.55
N ASP A 149 5.24 16.31 -2.59
CA ASP A 149 4.88 17.49 -1.81
C ASP A 149 3.98 17.05 -0.65
N PHE A 150 4.57 16.90 0.54
CA PHE A 150 3.91 16.51 1.78
C PHE A 150 4.48 17.31 2.96
N PRO A 151 3.75 17.42 4.09
CA PRO A 151 4.26 18.11 5.28
C PRO A 151 5.55 17.47 5.81
N GLN A 152 6.63 18.25 5.94
CA GLN A 152 7.93 17.78 6.46
C GLN A 152 8.13 18.18 7.92
N THR A 153 7.06 18.03 8.70
CA THR A 153 6.96 18.35 10.13
C THR A 153 5.98 17.36 10.77
N ASP A 154 6.01 17.25 12.09
CA ASP A 154 5.07 16.48 12.91
C ASP A 154 3.81 17.27 13.29
N ASP A 155 3.61 18.47 12.74
CA ASP A 155 2.41 19.28 12.97
C ASP A 155 1.13 18.56 12.53
N TYR A 156 0.28 18.25 13.51
CA TYR A 156 -0.96 17.51 13.30
C TYR A 156 -1.94 18.22 12.35
N ASP A 157 -2.09 19.54 12.47
CA ASP A 157 -3.09 20.28 11.70
C ASP A 157 -2.68 20.38 10.24
N MET A 158 -1.39 20.54 9.95
CA MET A 158 -0.85 20.45 8.59
C MET A 158 -1.11 19.07 7.96
N TRP A 159 -0.88 17.99 8.71
CA TRP A 159 -1.17 16.63 8.22
C TRP A 159 -2.66 16.39 8.02
N LYS A 160 -3.51 16.84 8.94
CA LYS A 160 -4.95 16.74 8.84
C LYS A 160 -5.47 17.45 7.59
N GLU A 161 -5.09 18.71 7.39
CA GLU A 161 -5.48 19.48 6.21
C GLU A 161 -5.01 18.80 4.93
N TRP A 162 -3.73 18.44 4.86
CA TRP A 162 -3.14 17.82 3.69
C TRP A 162 -3.82 16.48 3.36
N ILE A 163 -3.93 15.56 4.31
CA ILE A 163 -4.59 14.26 4.11
C ILE A 163 -6.03 14.42 3.66
N LEU A 164 -6.81 15.32 4.27
CA LEU A 164 -8.20 15.54 3.89
C LEU A 164 -8.34 16.15 2.49
N SER A 165 -7.34 16.88 2.00
CA SER A 165 -7.31 17.45 0.65
C SER A 165 -6.85 16.49 -0.46
N LEU A 166 -6.21 15.36 -0.11
CA LEU A 166 -5.53 14.50 -1.09
C LEU A 166 -6.44 13.93 -2.18
N LYS A 167 -6.03 14.13 -3.43
CA LYS A 167 -6.51 13.42 -4.62
C LYS A 167 -5.60 12.25 -4.95
N SER A 168 -6.15 11.21 -5.57
CA SER A 168 -5.37 10.06 -6.00
C SER A 168 -4.38 10.45 -7.10
N LEU A 169 -3.16 9.91 -7.04
CA LEU A 169 -2.16 10.06 -8.10
C LEU A 169 -2.46 9.12 -9.28
N LEU A 170 -3.19 8.02 -9.03
CA LEU A 170 -3.66 7.11 -10.09
C LEU A 170 -4.84 7.69 -10.88
N ASN A 171 -5.71 8.44 -10.21
CA ASN A 171 -6.82 9.14 -10.84
C ASN A 171 -7.14 10.46 -10.09
N PRO A 172 -6.73 11.62 -10.62
CA PRO A 172 -6.92 12.92 -9.97
C PRO A 172 -8.40 13.32 -9.74
N ASP A 173 -9.35 12.70 -10.43
CA ASP A 173 -10.78 12.99 -10.29
C ASP A 173 -11.38 12.40 -9.01
N VAL A 174 -10.66 11.51 -8.32
CA VAL A 174 -11.13 10.85 -7.09
C VAL A 174 -10.26 11.18 -5.87
N GLU A 175 -10.87 11.10 -4.70
CA GLU A 175 -10.19 11.26 -3.42
C GLU A 175 -9.23 10.09 -3.17
N ALA A 176 -8.00 10.37 -2.72
CA ALA A 176 -7.11 9.33 -2.21
C ALA A 176 -7.69 8.72 -0.93
N GLU A 177 -7.39 7.46 -0.62
CA GLU A 177 -7.77 6.90 0.69
C GLU A 177 -6.91 7.49 1.82
N GLY A 178 -5.65 7.81 1.49
CA GLY A 178 -4.65 8.35 2.39
C GLY A 178 -3.25 8.02 1.89
N VAL A 179 -2.33 7.81 2.83
CA VAL A 179 -0.91 7.54 2.53
C VAL A 179 -0.37 6.36 3.32
N VAL A 180 0.67 5.76 2.77
CA VAL A 180 1.55 4.81 3.45
C VAL A 180 2.94 5.42 3.54
N PHE A 181 3.51 5.41 4.73
CA PHE A 181 4.91 5.77 4.94
C PHE A 181 5.75 4.49 4.83
N LEU A 182 6.81 4.53 4.04
CA LEU A 182 7.80 3.47 3.94
C LEU A 182 9.14 4.00 4.44
N ASN A 183 9.68 3.37 5.49
CA ASN A 183 11.00 3.72 6.00
C ASN A 183 12.09 3.21 5.04
N ARG A 184 12.98 4.10 4.61
CA ARG A 184 14.04 3.84 3.62
C ARG A 184 15.10 2.85 4.09
N SER A 185 15.37 2.79 5.39
CA SER A 185 16.50 2.01 5.93
C SER A 185 16.09 0.59 6.35
N ASN A 186 14.87 0.42 6.86
CA ASN A 186 14.42 -0.85 7.44
C ASN A 186 13.10 -1.39 6.87
N GLY A 187 12.45 -0.67 5.95
CA GLY A 187 11.19 -1.11 5.33
C GLY A 187 9.96 -1.09 6.25
N LYS A 188 10.08 -0.57 7.49
CA LYS A 188 8.93 -0.38 8.39
C LYS A 188 7.88 0.50 7.72
N MET A 189 6.60 0.18 7.92
CA MET A 189 5.49 0.90 7.30
C MET A 189 4.50 1.49 8.31
N ALA A 190 4.02 2.69 8.03
CA ALA A 190 2.95 3.38 8.75
C ALA A 190 1.84 3.78 7.78
N LYS A 191 0.64 4.12 8.28
CA LYS A 191 -0.42 4.66 7.40
C LYS A 191 -1.24 5.76 8.04
N LEU A 192 -1.65 6.73 7.22
CA LEU A 192 -2.70 7.69 7.56
C LEU A 192 -3.83 7.56 6.55
N ARG A 193 -5.07 7.70 7.02
CA ARG A 193 -6.28 7.67 6.21
C ARG A 193 -7.14 8.88 6.54
N LYS A 194 -8.00 9.28 5.60
CA LYS A 194 -8.94 10.40 5.81
C LYS A 194 -9.90 10.15 6.98
N ASP A 195 -10.36 8.92 7.18
CA ASP A 195 -11.23 8.51 8.29
C ASP A 195 -10.54 8.57 9.67
N MET A 196 -9.21 8.75 9.72
CA MET A 196 -8.48 8.97 10.96
C MET A 196 -8.49 10.44 11.40
N PHE A 197 -8.93 11.37 10.56
CA PHE A 197 -8.97 12.81 10.87
C PHE A 197 -10.36 13.42 10.84
N SER A 198 -11.33 12.74 10.24
CA SER A 198 -12.71 13.22 10.14
C SER A 198 -13.71 12.07 10.10
N THR A 199 -14.69 12.10 10.99
CA THR A 199 -15.83 11.17 11.01
C THR A 199 -16.81 11.40 9.84
N ASN A 200 -16.73 12.55 9.19
CA ASN A 200 -17.55 12.87 8.01
C ASN A 200 -17.07 12.15 6.76
N TYR A 201 -15.83 11.64 6.76
CA TYR A 201 -15.31 10.86 5.66
C TYR A 201 -15.84 9.42 5.74
N LYS A 202 -16.73 9.07 4.82
CA LYS A 202 -17.21 7.69 4.66
C LYS A 202 -16.43 7.02 3.54
N HIS A 203 -15.82 5.87 3.82
CA HIS A 203 -15.35 4.96 2.78
C HIS A 203 -16.54 4.64 1.86
N ARG A 204 -16.45 5.06 0.59
CA ARG A 204 -17.42 4.70 -0.45
C ARG A 204 -16.98 3.41 -1.10
#